data_AF-A0A7S1A850-F1
#
_entry.id   AF-A0A7S1A850-F1
#
_cell.length_a   1.000
_cell.length_b   1.000
_cell.length_c   1.000
_cell.angle_alpha   90.00
_cell.angle_beta   90.00
_cell.angle_gamma   90.00
#
_symmetry.space_group_name_H-M   'P 1'
#
loop_
_entity.id
_entity.type
_entity.pdbx_description
1 polymer ?
#
loop_
_entity_poly.entity_id
_entity_poly.type
_entity_poly.pdbx_seq_one_letter_code
_entity_poly.pdbx_strand_id
1 'polypeptide(L)'
;MRAIFAIVVMIACIVFFNHYIACGWIWLGQSDTYESTWLRRQSSLEHGVSTYQYATALHWSLTQFTPASMDVSATNIVERVYSILVLLFALVTFTSFVSSITTSMTYLRKMRSEPEQQEAILREYFLQN
;
A
#
# COMPACT_ATOMS: atom_id res chain seq x y z
N MET A 1 19.02 -9.92 -6.27
CA MET A 1 18.34 -9.37 -7.47
C MET A 1 16.85 -9.73 -7.54
N ARG A 2 16.45 -11.03 -7.49
CA ARG A 2 15.03 -11.44 -7.55
C ARG A 2 14.12 -10.76 -6.50
N ALA A 3 14.55 -10.69 -5.24
CA ALA A 3 13.75 -10.06 -4.17
C ALA A 3 13.56 -8.55 -4.36
N ILE A 4 14.61 -7.82 -4.75
CA ILE A 4 14.55 -6.37 -5.02
C ILE A 4 13.60 -6.11 -6.19
N PHE A 5 13.69 -6.91 -7.26
CA PHE A 5 12.78 -6.80 -8.40
C PHE A 5 11.31 -7.00 -7.97
N ALA A 6 11.03 -8.03 -7.15
CA ALA A 6 9.68 -8.26 -6.63
C ALA A 6 9.15 -7.09 -5.79
N ILE A 7 9.99 -6.49 -4.94
CA ILE A 7 9.64 -5.32 -4.13
C ILE A 7 9.34 -4.11 -5.03
N VAL A 8 10.18 -3.83 -6.03
CA VAL A 8 9.99 -2.71 -6.96
C VAL A 8 8.70 -2.89 -7.76
N VAL A 9 8.44 -4.09 -8.27
CA VAL A 9 7.19 -4.41 -8.98
C VAL A 9 5.99 -4.19 -8.06
N MET A 10 6.07 -4.61 -6.79
CA MET A 10 4.97 -4.41 -5.85
C MET A 10 4.73 -2.92 -5.55
N ILE A 11 5.78 -2.12 -5.38
CA ILE A 11 5.65 -0.66 -5.21
C ILE A 11 5.00 -0.03 -6.44
N ALA A 12 5.41 -0.42 -7.65
CA ALA A 12 4.81 0.07 -8.89
C ALA A 12 3.33 -0.31 -8.99
N CYS A 13 2.96 -1.54 -8.61
CA CYS A 13 1.56 -1.95 -8.52
C CYS A 13 0.77 -1.10 -7.53
N ILE A 14 1.33 -0.82 -6.33
CA ILE A 14 0.67 0.03 -5.33
C ILE A 14 0.42 1.43 -5.89
N VAL A 15 1.41 2.08 -6.53
CA VAL A 15 1.25 3.40 -7.14
C VAL A 15 0.17 3.39 -8.23
N PHE A 16 0.19 2.36 -9.08
CA PHE A 16 -0.82 2.17 -10.13
C PHE A 16 -2.23 2.09 -9.53
N PHE A 17 -2.48 1.21 -8.56
CA PHE A 17 -3.80 1.09 -7.94
C PHE A 17 -4.23 2.37 -7.21
N ASN A 18 -3.31 3.05 -6.52
CA ASN A 18 -3.61 4.32 -5.84
C ASN A 18 -4.07 5.41 -6.82
N HIS A 19 -3.54 5.47 -8.05
CA HIS A 19 -4.05 6.37 -9.07
C HIS A 19 -5.54 6.11 -9.38
N TYR A 20 -5.93 4.85 -9.60
CA TYR A 20 -7.35 4.52 -9.87
C TYR A 20 -8.24 4.74 -8.64
N ILE A 21 -7.74 4.45 -7.44
CA ILE A 21 -8.46 4.69 -6.20
C ILE A 21 -8.69 6.20 -6.01
N ALA A 22 -7.67 7.03 -6.23
CA ALA A 22 -7.78 8.48 -6.17
C ALA A 22 -8.76 9.02 -7.22
N CYS A 23 -8.69 8.54 -8.46
CA CYS A 23 -9.63 8.91 -9.52
C CYS A 23 -11.07 8.51 -9.17
N GLY A 24 -11.28 7.32 -8.62
CA GLY A 24 -12.60 6.88 -8.14
C GLY A 24 -13.11 7.74 -6.98
N TRP A 25 -12.24 8.13 -6.07
CA TRP A 25 -12.56 9.03 -4.96
C TRP A 25 -13.00 10.42 -5.44
N ILE A 26 -12.28 11.00 -6.42
CA ILE A 26 -12.67 12.26 -7.07
C ILE A 26 -14.00 12.14 -7.79
N TRP A 27 -14.19 11.06 -8.54
CA TRP A 27 -15.44 10.81 -9.28
C TRP A 27 -16.65 10.76 -8.34
N LEU A 28 -16.53 10.07 -7.20
CA LEU A 28 -17.57 10.09 -6.16
C LEU A 28 -17.77 11.49 -5.57
N GLY A 29 -16.69 12.23 -5.35
CA GLY A 29 -16.71 13.59 -4.82
C GLY A 29 -17.40 14.61 -5.74
N GLN A 30 -17.38 14.36 -7.06
CA GLN A 30 -18.04 15.18 -8.07
C GLN A 30 -19.52 14.87 -8.26
N SER A 31 -20.04 13.79 -7.65
CA SER A 31 -21.44 13.42 -7.81
C SER A 31 -22.39 14.48 -7.23
N ASP A 32 -23.34 14.92 -8.05
CA ASP A 32 -24.40 15.84 -7.65
C ASP A 32 -25.56 15.14 -6.92
N THR A 33 -25.52 13.81 -6.81
CA THR A 33 -26.56 13.02 -6.14
C THR A 33 -26.62 13.29 -4.64
N TYR A 34 -25.49 13.70 -4.03
CA TYR A 34 -25.38 13.92 -2.59
C TYR A 34 -25.13 15.40 -2.29
N GLU A 35 -25.85 15.96 -1.33
CA GLU A 35 -25.69 17.36 -0.93
C GLU A 35 -24.28 17.64 -0.39
N SER A 36 -23.72 16.71 0.39
CA SER A 36 -22.38 16.79 0.96
C SER A 36 -21.49 15.66 0.44
N THR A 37 -20.44 16.03 -0.27
CA THR A 37 -19.32 15.16 -0.67
C THR A 37 -18.03 15.64 -0.01
N TRP A 38 -17.01 14.78 0.07
CA TRP A 38 -15.70 15.17 0.60
C TRP A 38 -15.10 16.36 -0.16
N LEU A 39 -15.31 16.36 -1.48
CA LEU A 39 -14.75 17.35 -2.39
C LEU A 39 -15.44 18.71 -2.23
N ARG A 40 -16.78 18.71 -2.09
CA ARG A 40 -17.57 19.93 -1.82
C ARG A 40 -17.29 20.54 -0.45
N ARG A 41 -16.90 19.74 0.55
CA ARG A 41 -16.44 20.28 1.85
C ARG A 41 -15.10 21.00 1.77
N GLN A 42 -14.24 20.60 0.84
CA GLN A 42 -12.89 21.14 0.74
C GLN A 42 -12.84 22.45 -0.07
N SER A 43 -13.60 22.55 -1.16
CA SER A 43 -13.70 23.78 -1.95
C SER A 43 -14.91 23.77 -2.90
N SER A 44 -15.29 24.94 -3.42
CA SER A 44 -16.23 25.03 -4.53
C SER A 44 -15.63 24.40 -5.79
N LEU A 45 -16.46 23.77 -6.63
CA LEU A 45 -16.07 23.05 -7.84
C LEU A 45 -16.11 23.91 -9.11
N GLU A 46 -16.12 25.25 -8.97
CA GLU A 46 -16.38 26.19 -10.06
C GLU A 46 -15.42 26.07 -11.25
N HIS A 47 -14.20 25.59 -11.03
CA HIS A 47 -13.16 25.46 -12.07
C HIS A 47 -12.75 24.00 -12.32
N GLY A 48 -13.58 23.03 -11.93
CA GLY A 48 -13.24 21.61 -12.00
C GLY A 48 -12.25 21.18 -10.91
N VAL A 49 -11.57 20.05 -11.14
CA VAL A 49 -10.66 19.45 -10.16
C VAL A 49 -9.26 20.04 -10.32
N SER A 50 -8.81 20.74 -9.29
CA SER A 50 -7.45 21.28 -9.20
C SER A 50 -6.39 20.20 -8.94
N THR A 51 -5.15 20.50 -9.29
CA THR A 51 -3.98 19.66 -8.95
C THR A 51 -3.90 19.37 -7.44
N TYR A 52 -4.29 20.33 -6.60
CA TYR A 52 -4.32 20.16 -5.15
C TYR A 52 -5.36 19.13 -4.69
N GLN A 53 -6.56 19.14 -5.27
CA GLN A 53 -7.60 18.15 -4.97
C GLN A 53 -7.20 16.75 -5.45
N TYR A 54 -6.55 16.66 -6.61
CA TYR A 54 -5.99 15.38 -7.07
C TYR A 54 -4.89 14.86 -6.13
N ALA A 55 -3.94 15.72 -5.75
CA ALA A 55 -2.89 15.35 -4.79
C ALA A 55 -3.47 14.95 -3.44
N THR A 56 -4.54 15.61 -2.99
CA THR A 56 -5.27 15.28 -1.77
C THR A 56 -5.93 13.89 -1.87
N ALA A 57 -6.60 13.59 -2.98
CA ALA A 57 -7.21 12.27 -3.22
C ALA A 57 -6.16 11.16 -3.29
N LEU A 58 -5.01 11.44 -3.93
CA LEU A 58 -3.90 10.50 -3.99
C LEU A 58 -3.28 10.27 -2.60
N HIS A 59 -3.08 11.32 -1.81
CA HIS A 59 -2.62 11.19 -0.44
C HIS A 59 -3.61 10.38 0.41
N TRP A 60 -4.90 10.67 0.32
CA TRP A 60 -5.95 9.89 0.98
C TRP A 60 -5.92 8.41 0.59
N SER A 61 -5.72 8.09 -0.70
CA SER A 61 -5.63 6.71 -1.15
C SER A 61 -4.42 5.98 -0.53
N LEU A 62 -3.27 6.65 -0.46
CA LEU A 62 -2.04 6.10 0.12
C LEU A 62 -2.18 5.86 1.63
N THR A 63 -2.87 6.75 2.35
CA THR A 63 -3.11 6.58 3.79
C THR A 63 -4.01 5.38 4.12
N GLN A 64 -4.71 4.79 3.13
CA GLN A 64 -5.43 3.53 3.34
C GLN A 64 -4.46 2.33 3.42
N PHE A 65 -3.29 2.39 2.78
CA PHE A 65 -2.27 1.34 2.78
C PHE A 65 -1.31 1.47 3.96
N THR A 66 -1.07 2.69 4.42
CA THR A 66 -0.21 2.99 5.56
C THR A 66 -1.01 3.82 6.55
N PRO A 67 -1.26 3.34 7.79
CA PRO A 67 -2.00 4.12 8.79
C PRO A 67 -1.35 5.49 8.97
N ALA A 68 -1.98 6.52 8.41
CA ALA A 68 -1.49 7.90 8.42
C ALA A 68 -2.69 8.84 8.59
N SER A 69 -2.47 9.93 9.30
CA SER A 69 -3.51 10.93 9.53
C SER A 69 -3.90 11.62 8.22
N MET A 70 -5.20 11.78 7.99
CA MET A 70 -5.73 12.47 6.82
C MET A 70 -6.95 13.31 7.22
N ASP A 71 -7.00 14.55 6.74
CA ASP A 71 -8.08 15.49 7.06
C ASP A 71 -9.35 15.25 6.20
N VAL A 72 -9.22 14.46 5.13
CA VAL A 72 -10.32 14.08 4.24
C VAL A 72 -10.96 12.78 4.73
N SER A 73 -12.29 12.82 4.86
CA SER A 73 -13.10 11.67 5.26
C SER A 73 -14.42 11.63 4.49
N ALA A 74 -14.98 10.43 4.37
CA ALA A 74 -16.28 10.22 3.73
C ALA A 74 -17.40 11.01 4.42
N THR A 75 -18.22 11.67 3.62
CA THR A 75 -19.30 12.57 4.07
C THR A 75 -20.68 12.01 3.79
N ASN A 76 -20.77 10.99 2.93
CA ASN A 76 -21.99 10.26 2.60
C ASN A 76 -21.77 8.74 2.62
N ILE A 77 -22.85 7.98 2.45
CA ILE A 77 -22.83 6.51 2.56
C ILE A 77 -22.04 5.85 1.43
N VAL A 78 -22.10 6.36 0.21
CA VAL A 78 -21.40 5.76 -0.94
C VAL A 78 -19.90 5.95 -0.80
N GLU A 79 -19.47 7.15 -0.44
CA GLU A 79 -18.07 7.42 -0.09
C GLU A 79 -17.59 6.54 1.07
N ARG A 80 -18.45 6.30 2.07
CA ARG A 80 -18.11 5.43 3.22
C ARG A 80 -17.92 3.99 2.78
N VAL A 81 -18.84 3.45 1.98
CA VAL A 81 -18.74 2.08 1.44
C VAL A 81 -17.49 1.94 0.58
N TYR A 82 -17.21 2.92 -0.29
CA TYR A 82 -15.99 2.96 -1.08
C TYR A 82 -14.73 2.93 -0.21
N SER A 83 -14.68 3.77 0.84
CA SER A 83 -13.57 3.80 1.79
C SER A 83 -13.35 2.44 2.47
N ILE A 84 -14.42 1.76 2.88
CA ILE A 84 -14.34 0.43 3.51
C ILE A 84 -13.76 -0.60 2.53
N LEU A 85 -14.22 -0.60 1.28
CA LEU A 85 -13.72 -1.53 0.26
C LEU A 85 -12.23 -1.29 -0.03
N VAL A 86 -11.82 -0.02 -0.14
CA VAL A 86 -10.42 0.35 -0.31
C VAL A 86 -9.58 -0.07 0.90
N LEU A 87 -10.05 0.13 2.13
CA LEU A 87 -9.36 -0.32 3.35
C LEU A 87 -9.12 -1.83 3.37
N LEU A 88 -10.12 -2.63 3.01
CA LEU A 88 -9.98 -4.09 2.94
C LEU A 88 -8.96 -4.51 1.88
N PHE A 89 -9.01 -3.89 0.70
CA PHE A 89 -8.04 -4.11 -0.37
C PHE A 89 -6.61 -3.72 0.06
N ALA A 90 -6.47 -2.58 0.73
CA ALA A 90 -5.22 -2.05 1.20
C ALA A 90 -4.60 -2.94 2.28
N LEU A 91 -5.40 -3.47 3.21
CA LEU A 91 -4.97 -4.43 4.22
C LEU A 91 -4.34 -5.69 3.59
N VAL A 92 -5.03 -6.32 2.64
CA VAL A 92 -4.52 -7.53 1.95
C VAL A 92 -3.22 -7.24 1.21
N THR A 93 -3.15 -6.10 0.52
CA THR A 93 -1.96 -5.70 -0.25
C THR A 93 -0.79 -5.41 0.68
N PHE A 94 -1.02 -4.67 1.77
CA PHE A 94 0.01 -4.32 2.75
C PHE A 94 0.55 -5.55 3.49
N THR A 95 -0.32 -6.48 3.91
CA THR A 95 0.11 -7.75 4.52
C THR A 95 0.96 -8.57 3.56
N SER A 96 0.60 -8.61 2.27
CA SER A 96 1.37 -9.33 1.25
C SER A 96 2.75 -8.69 1.03
N PHE A 97 2.83 -7.35 1.06
CA PHE A 97 4.07 -6.60 0.98
C PHE A 97 5.01 -6.92 2.14
N VAL A 98 4.52 -6.81 3.38
CA VAL A 98 5.31 -7.15 4.58
C VAL A 98 5.79 -8.59 4.52
N SER A 99 4.92 -9.54 4.16
CA SER A 99 5.26 -10.97 4.06
C SER A 99 6.38 -11.24 3.06
N SER A 100 6.39 -10.52 1.93
CA SER A 100 7.42 -10.65 0.89
C SER A 100 8.78 -10.15 1.37
N ILE A 101 8.80 -9.06 2.14
CA ILE A 101 10.02 -8.55 2.78
C ILE A 101 10.52 -9.54 3.82
N THR A 102 9.65 -10.01 4.72
CA THR A 102 10.01 -10.98 5.75
C THR A 102 10.58 -12.26 5.14
N THR A 103 9.94 -12.80 4.11
CA THR A 103 10.43 -14.00 3.40
C THR A 103 11.81 -13.75 2.78
N SER A 104 12.01 -12.59 2.17
CA SER A 104 13.30 -12.20 1.59
C SER A 104 14.39 -12.08 2.65
N MET A 105 14.09 -11.51 3.83
CA MET A 105 15.02 -11.44 4.96
C MET A 105 15.37 -12.82 5.51
N THR A 106 14.37 -13.69 5.67
CA THR A 106 14.59 -15.07 6.13
C THR A 106 15.48 -15.84 5.16
N TYR A 107 15.26 -15.69 3.85
CA TYR A 107 16.11 -16.28 2.81
C TYR A 107 17.56 -15.79 2.90
N LEU A 108 17.77 -14.48 3.07
CA LEU A 108 19.11 -13.91 3.23
C LEU A 108 19.82 -14.40 4.50
N ARG A 109 19.10 -14.52 5.62
CA ARG A 109 19.66 -15.07 6.86
C ARG A 109 20.07 -16.53 6.70
N LYS A 110 19.23 -17.34 6.05
CA LYS A 110 19.52 -18.76 5.78
C LYS A 110 20.79 -18.94 4.95
N MET A 111 20.95 -18.16 3.87
CA MET A 111 22.16 -18.18 3.06
C MET A 111 23.44 -17.83 3.84
N ARG A 112 23.33 -16.99 4.88
CA ARG A 112 24.47 -16.62 5.72
C ARG A 112 24.80 -17.69 6.76
N SER A 113 23.79 -18.40 7.28
CA SER A 113 23.99 -19.44 8.30
C SER A 113 24.36 -20.82 7.73
N GLU A 114 24.01 -21.13 6.48
CA GLU A 114 24.33 -22.42 5.85
C GLU A 114 25.84 -22.73 5.81
N PRO A 115 26.74 -21.80 5.42
CA PRO A 115 28.18 -22.05 5.44
C PRO A 115 28.73 -22.33 6.85
N GLU A 116 28.27 -21.59 7.85
CA GLU A 116 28.68 -21.78 9.25
C GLU A 116 28.26 -23.16 9.77
N GLN A 117 27.05 -23.62 9.41
CA GLN A 117 26.58 -24.96 9.76
C GLN A 117 27.36 -26.06 9.03
N GLN A 118 27.65 -25.89 7.74
CA GLN A 118 28.44 -26.84 6.97
C GLN A 118 29.87 -26.97 7.51
N GLU A 119 30.50 -25.86 7.90
CA GLU A 119 31.83 -25.88 8.51
C GLU A 119 31.82 -26.56 9.89
N ALA A 120 30.80 -26.31 10.71
CA ALA A 120 30.64 -26.97 12.00
C ALA A 120 30.54 -28.51 11.86
N ILE A 121 29.72 -28.98 10.92
CA ILE A 121 29.55 -30.42 10.64
C ILE A 121 30.86 -31.05 10.14
N LEU A 122 31.59 -30.37 9.26
CA LEU A 122 32.89 -30.86 8.77
C LEU A 122 33.91 -30.97 9.89
N ARG A 123 33.99 -29.96 10.77
CA ARG A 123 34.89 -29.99 11.95
C ARG A 123 34.57 -31.17 12.86
N GLU A 124 33.29 -31.44 13.10
CA GLU A 124 32.86 -32.58 13.92
C GLU A 124 33.25 -33.92 13.28
N TYR A 125 33.08 -34.07 11.96
CA TYR A 125 33.48 -35.29 11.23
C TYR A 125 34.98 -35.57 11.31
N PHE A 126 35.82 -34.53 11.20
CA PHE A 126 37.28 -34.68 11.33
C PHE A 126 37.76 -34.93 12.76
N LEU A 127 36.95 -34.59 13.78
CA LEU A 127 37.27 -34.89 15.18
C LEU A 127 36.85 -36.31 15.60
N GLN A 128 35.90 -36.93 14.88
CA GLN A 128 35.39 -38.27 15.18
C GLN A 128 36.12 -39.41 14.44
N ASN A 129 36.98 -39.10 13.47
CA ASN A 129 37.83 -40.07 12.75
C ASN A 129 39.31 -39.80 13.00
#